data_AF-A0A443K7X9-F1
#
_entry.id   AF-A0A443K7X9-F1
#
_cell.length_a   1.000
_cell.length_b   1.000
_cell.length_c   1.000
_cell.angle_alpha   90.00
_cell.angle_beta   90.00
_cell.angle_gamma   90.00
#
_symmetry.space_group_name_H-M   'P 1'
#
loop_
_entity.id
_entity.type
_entity.pdbx_description
1 polymer ?
#
loop_
_entity_poly.entity_id
_entity_poly.type
_entity_poly.pdbx_seq_one_letter_code
_entity_poly.pdbx_strand_id
1 'polypeptide(L)' 'MKSNYMTRAIAHRDPRFVTILKRLGHRVTDVPATDDLASLRAEYQNIVGKRAFHGWDADALKTKIAEAMQ' A
#
# COMPACT_ATOMS: atom_id res chain seq x y z
N MET A 1 5.58 20.91 -1.34
CA MET A 1 5.98 19.63 -1.97
C MET A 1 5.33 19.50 -3.35
N LYS A 2 6.11 19.45 -4.43
CA LYS A 2 5.58 19.15 -5.76
C LYS A 2 5.25 17.65 -5.81
N SER A 3 3.97 17.31 -5.66
CA SER A 3 3.49 15.95 -5.90
C SER A 3 3.76 15.64 -7.37
N ASN A 4 4.83 14.88 -7.62
CA ASN A 4 5.24 14.55 -8.98
C ASN A 4 4.25 13.52 -9.54
N TYR A 5 3.87 13.70 -10.80
CA TYR A 5 2.90 12.87 -11.53
C TYR A 5 3.18 11.36 -11.38
N MET A 6 4.45 10.98 -11.30
CA MET A 6 4.89 9.60 -11.01
C MET A 6 4.35 9.03 -9.69
N THR A 7 4.35 9.80 -8.60
CA THR A 7 3.91 9.31 -7.28
C THR A 7 2.41 9.02 -7.26
N ARG A 8 1.59 9.90 -7.87
CA ARG A 8 0.14 9.69 -7.98
C ARG A 8 -0.19 8.49 -8.88
N ALA A 9 0.52 8.35 -9.99
CA ALA A 9 0.20 7.29 -10.93
C ALA A 9 0.64 5.90 -10.48
N ILE A 10 1.74 5.81 -9.71
CA ILE A 10 2.15 4.57 -9.02
C ILE A 10 1.09 4.17 -7.97
N ALA A 11 0.62 5.13 -7.17
CA ALA A 11 -0.43 4.88 -6.16
C ALA A 11 -1.77 4.43 -6.77
N HIS A 12 -2.12 4.94 -7.96
CA HIS A 12 -3.40 4.61 -8.63
C HIS A 12 -3.37 3.35 -9.50
N ARG A 13 -2.25 2.59 -9.57
CA ARG A 13 -2.12 1.39 -10.42
C ARG A 13 -2.52 1.64 -11.89
N ASP A 14 -2.16 2.79 -12.46
CA ASP A 14 -2.48 3.09 -13.87
C ASP A 14 -1.74 2.12 -14.82
N PRO A 15 -2.45 1.37 -15.71
CA PRO A 15 -1.84 0.43 -16.65
C PRO A 15 -0.78 1.02 -17.58
N ARG A 16 -0.85 2.34 -17.86
CA ARG A 16 0.13 3.03 -18.70
C ARG A 16 1.51 3.04 -18.07
N PHE A 17 1.58 3.14 -16.74
CA PHE A 17 2.83 3.15 -16.00
C PHE A 17 3.50 1.77 -15.93
N VAL A 18 2.72 0.69 -15.92
CA VAL A 18 3.24 -0.68 -16.02
C VAL A 18 4.08 -0.86 -17.29
N THR A 19 3.62 -0.28 -18.40
CA THR A 19 4.32 -0.36 -19.70
C THR A 19 5.63 0.42 -19.69
N ILE A 20 5.66 1.60 -19.05
CA ILE A 20 6.85 2.45 -18.94
C ILE A 20 7.87 1.83 -17.98
N LEU A 21 7.44 1.35 -16.82
CA LEU A 21 8.28 0.66 -15.85
C LEU A 21 8.92 -0.59 -16.45
N LYS A 22 8.15 -1.38 -17.21
CA LYS A 22 8.67 -2.54 -17.95
C LYS A 22 9.73 -2.15 -18.98
N ARG A 23 9.55 -1.03 -19.70
CA ARG A 23 10.54 -0.51 -20.67
C ARG A 23 11.80 0.01 -19.99
N LEU A 24 11.69 0.56 -18.78
CA LEU A 24 12.81 1.00 -17.95
C LEU A 24 13.52 -0.16 -17.22
N GLY A 25 13.10 -1.41 -17.46
CA GLY A 25 13.70 -2.59 -16.85
C GLY A 25 13.27 -2.86 -15.41
N HIS A 26 12.33 -2.07 -14.86
CA HIS A 26 11.73 -2.36 -13.57
C HIS A 26 10.75 -3.51 -13.71
N ARG A 27 10.94 -4.60 -12.96
CA ARG A 27 9.90 -5.62 -12.84
C ARG A 27 8.73 -5.02 -12.07
N VAL A 28 7.50 -5.43 -12.40
CA VAL A 28 6.30 -5.01 -11.63
C VAL A 28 6.42 -5.45 -10.16
N THR A 29 7.25 -6.46 -9.87
CA THR A 29 7.67 -6.89 -8.53
C THR A 29 8.72 -6.00 -7.85
N ASP A 30 9.47 -5.16 -8.59
CA ASP A 30 10.42 -4.17 -8.05
C ASP A 30 9.76 -2.83 -7.73
N VAL A 31 8.50 -2.63 -8.14
CA VAL A 31 7.67 -1.65 -7.46
C VAL A 31 7.62 -2.19 -6.04
N PRO A 32 8.19 -1.49 -5.04
CA PRO A 32 8.07 -1.99 -3.68
C PRO A 32 6.58 -2.18 -3.50
N ALA A 33 6.18 -3.42 -3.24
CA ALA A 33 5.04 -3.63 -2.38
C ALA A 33 5.44 -2.94 -1.09
N THR A 34 5.30 -1.60 -1.06
CA THR A 34 5.07 -0.89 0.17
C THR A 34 3.94 -1.69 0.74
N ASP A 35 4.22 -2.52 1.75
CA ASP A 35 3.21 -3.22 2.52
C ASP A 35 2.13 -2.18 2.76
N ASP A 36 1.07 -2.25 1.95
CA ASP A 36 0.41 -1.04 1.52
C ASP A 36 -0.37 -0.59 2.73
N LEU A 37 0.19 0.32 3.52
CA LEU A 37 -0.32 0.66 4.84
C LEU A 37 -1.77 1.10 4.71
N ALA A 38 -2.15 1.66 3.56
CA ALA A 38 -3.54 1.92 3.20
C ALA A 38 -4.40 0.64 3.16
N SER A 39 -3.94 -0.41 2.47
CA SER A 39 -4.59 -1.72 2.40
C SER A 39 -4.69 -2.41 3.76
N LEU A 40 -3.59 -2.45 4.54
CA LEU A 40 -3.61 -3.01 5.90
C LEU A 40 -4.54 -2.23 6.84
N ARG A 41 -4.55 -0.89 6.75
CA ARG A 41 -5.49 -0.07 7.54
C ARG A 41 -6.94 -0.28 7.14
N ALA A 42 -7.21 -0.49 5.85
CA ALA A 42 -8.55 -0.80 5.36
C ALA A 42 -9.02 -2.17 5.88
N GLU A 43 -8.15 -3.18 5.85
CA GLU A 43 -8.43 -4.51 6.38
C GLU A 43 -8.68 -4.48 7.89
N TYR A 44 -7.84 -3.80 8.66
CA TYR A 44 -8.06 -3.58 10.09
C TYR A 44 -9.41 -2.89 10.36
N GLN A 45 -9.75 -1.85 9.57
CA GLN A 45 -11.03 -1.17 9.71
C GLN A 45 -12.22 -2.07 9.37
N ASN A 46 -12.09 -2.98 8.41
CA ASN A 46 -13.15 -3.93 8.07
C ASN A 46 -13.38 -4.94 9.18
N ILE A 47 -12.32 -5.45 9.82
CA ILE A 47 -12.42 -6.47 10.87
C ILE A 47 -12.84 -5.85 12.21
N VAL A 48 -12.19 -4.75 12.63
CA VAL A 48 -12.41 -4.12 13.93
C VAL A 48 -13.53 -3.08 13.91
N GLY A 49 -13.90 -2.58 12.73
CA GLY A 49 -14.86 -1.48 12.56
C GLY A 49 -14.32 -0.10 12.94
N LYS A 50 -13.08 -0.01 13.43
CA LYS A 50 -12.41 1.23 13.84
C LYS A 50 -11.20 1.52 12.96
N ARG A 51 -10.95 2.80 12.70
CA ARG A 51 -9.74 3.23 11.96
C ARG A 51 -8.50 2.91 12.79
N ALA A 52 -7.51 2.31 12.15
CA ALA A 52 -6.22 2.05 12.76
C ALA A 52 -5.47 3.36 13.10
N PHE A 53 -4.65 3.31 14.15
CA PHE A 53 -3.84 4.45 14.55
C PHE A 53 -2.79 4.80 13.49
N HIS A 54 -2.60 6.09 13.23
CA HIS A 54 -1.79 6.56 12.09
C HIS A 54 -0.30 6.36 12.32
N GLY A 55 0.13 6.24 13.59
CA GLY A 55 1.51 5.97 13.98
C GLY A 55 1.89 4.49 13.96
N TRP A 56 0.97 3.59 13.61
CA TRP A 56 1.31 2.17 13.43
C TRP A 56 1.96 1.92 12.07
N ASP A 57 3.02 1.12 12.10
CA ASP A 57 3.73 0.59 10.95
C ASP A 57 3.03 -0.68 10.41
N ALA A 58 3.60 -1.27 9.36
CA ALA A 58 3.03 -2.43 8.69
C ALA A 58 2.99 -3.64 9.62
N ASP A 59 4.02 -3.85 10.43
CA ASP A 59 4.15 -5.00 11.32
C ASP A 59 3.16 -4.93 12.49
N ALA A 60 2.99 -3.75 13.09
CA ALA A 60 1.97 -3.53 14.11
C ALA A 60 0.55 -3.73 13.55
N LEU A 61 0.28 -3.25 12.33
CA LEU A 61 -1.01 -3.47 11.68
C LEU A 61 -1.27 -4.95 11.40
N LYS A 62 -0.30 -5.68 10.86
CA LYS A 62 -0.41 -7.14 10.62
C LYS A 62 -0.69 -7.89 11.92
N THR A 63 0.02 -7.54 12.99
CA THR A 63 -0.19 -8.14 14.33
C THR A 63 -1.60 -7.86 14.84
N LYS A 64 -2.07 -6.61 14.73
CA LYS A 64 -3.41 -6.21 15.19
C LYS A 64 -4.54 -6.81 14.37
N ILE A 65 -4.33 -7.03 13.07
CA ILE A 65 -5.27 -7.76 12.21
C ILE A 65 -5.35 -9.22 12.63
N ALA A 66 -4.20 -9.87 12.85
CA ALA A 66 -4.16 -11.27 13.28
C ALA A 66 -4.82 -11.46 14.66
N GLU A 67 -4.56 -10.57 15.63
CA GLU A 67 -5.23 -10.56 16.94
C GLU A 67 -6.75 -10.41 16.82
N ALA A 68 -7.24 -9.62 15.85
CA ALA A 68 -8.67 -9.35 15.68
C ALA A 68 -9.43 -10.46 14.94
N MET A 69 -8.72 -11.34 14.22
CA MET A 69 -9.28 -12.52 13.54
C MET A 69 -9.35 -13.76 14.43
N GLN A 70 -8.77 -13.69 15.64
CA GLN A 70 -8.71 -14.77 16.62
C GLN A 70 -10.00 -14.85 17.43
#